data_AF-A0A2V5PIX0-F1
#
_entry.id   AF-A0A2V5PIX0-F1
#
_cell.length_a   1.000
_cell.length_b   1.000
_cell.length_c   1.000
_cell.angle_alpha   90.00
_cell.angle_beta   90.00
_cell.angle_gamma   90.00
#
_symmetry.space_group_name_H-M   'P 1'
#
loop_
_entity.id
_entity.type
_entity.pdbx_description
1 polymer ?
#
loop_
_entity_poly.entity_id
_entity_poly.type
_entity_poly.pdbx_seq_one_letter_code
_entity_poly.pdbx_strand_id
1 'polypeptide(L)' 'ILRAGIENMRKLVYAFYEPKFSFRELTDKYPAMAGEITDCLSGDVNKDFSELWRRISEFVPLPEELPYGRPLVSEPQPA' A
#
# COMPACT_ATOMS: atom_id res chain seq x y z
N ILE A 1 12.38 4.06 -3.59
CA ILE A 1 12.25 3.22 -2.39
C ILE A 1 11.38 3.92 -1.35
N LEU A 2 11.81 5.03 -0.74
CA LEU A 2 11.04 5.76 0.29
C LEU A 2 9.58 6.09 -0.10
N ARG A 3 9.35 6.66 -1.30
CA ARG A 3 7.99 7.00 -1.79
C ARG A 3 7.06 5.79 -1.84
N ALA A 4 7.54 4.67 -2.38
CA ALA A 4 6.74 3.45 -2.52
C ALA A 4 6.40 2.84 -1.14
N GLY A 5 7.36 2.81 -0.22
CA GLY A 5 7.12 2.33 1.14
C GLY A 5 6.09 3.16 1.91
N ILE A 6 6.12 4.49 1.76
CA ILE A 6 5.12 5.38 2.37
C ILE A 6 3.73 5.13 1.78
N GLU A 7 3.61 4.97 0.46
CA GLU A 7 2.33 4.65 -0.19
C GLU A 7 1.77 3.28 0.24
N ASN A 8 2.65 2.27 0.41
CA ASN A 8 2.28 0.96 0.94
C ASN A 8 1.75 1.08 2.38
N MET A 9 2.45 1.80 3.25
CA MET A 9 1.99 2.07 4.62
C MET A 9 0.66 2.82 4.66
N ARG A 10 0.47 3.80 3.76
CA ARG A 10 -0.78 4.56 3.67
C ARG A 10 -1.95 3.66 3.28
N LYS A 11 -1.80 2.84 2.24
CA LYS A 11 -2.83 1.86 1.83
C LYS A 11 -3.14 0.87 2.95
N LEU A 12 -2.11 0.38 3.66
CA LEU A 12 -2.26 -0.53 4.80
C LEU A 12 -3.10 0.09 5.92
N VAL A 13 -2.77 1.31 6.34
CA VAL A 13 -3.49 2.02 7.41
C VAL A 13 -4.95 2.25 7.02
N TYR A 14 -5.20 2.68 5.79
CA TYR A 14 -6.58 2.88 5.32
C TYR A 14 -7.39 1.58 5.29
N ALA A 15 -6.81 0.49 4.80
CA ALA A 15 -7.47 -0.81 4.84
C ALA A 15 -7.75 -1.28 6.27
N PHE A 16 -6.77 -1.12 7.17
CA PHE A 16 -6.89 -1.55 8.57
C PHE A 16 -8.00 -0.82 9.34
N TYR A 17 -8.20 0.46 9.07
CA TYR A 17 -9.22 1.27 9.74
C TYR A 17 -10.61 1.22 9.08
N GLU A 18 -10.76 0.54 7.94
CA GLU A 18 -12.08 0.28 7.36
C GLU A 18 -12.82 -0.75 8.24
N PRO A 19 -13.96 -0.39 8.87
CA PRO A 19 -14.61 -1.23 9.90
C PRO A 19 -14.99 -2.64 9.44
N LYS A 20 -15.16 -2.86 8.14
CA LYS A 20 -15.55 -4.14 7.56
C LYS A 20 -14.36 -4.96 7.06
N PHE A 21 -13.13 -4.46 7.17
CA PHE A 21 -11.96 -5.16 6.70
C PHE A 21 -11.50 -6.23 7.67
N SER A 22 -11.11 -7.38 7.13
CA SER A 22 -10.52 -8.47 7.89
C SER A 22 -9.39 -9.13 7.09
N PHE A 23 -8.18 -9.09 7.62
CA PHE A 23 -7.06 -9.85 7.05
C PHE A 23 -7.33 -11.35 7.02
N ARG A 24 -8.14 -11.86 7.96
CA ARG A 24 -8.54 -13.26 7.97
C ARG A 24 -9.37 -13.61 6.75
N GLU A 25 -10.38 -12.81 6.43
CA GLU A 25 -11.24 -13.04 5.25
C GLU A 25 -10.44 -12.97 3.95
N LEU A 26 -9.45 -12.08 3.89
CA LEU A 26 -8.50 -12.00 2.80
C LEU A 26 -7.67 -13.29 2.66
N THR A 27 -7.09 -13.81 3.75
CA THR A 27 -6.33 -15.06 3.72
C THR A 27 -7.20 -16.30 3.48
N ASP A 28 -8.46 -16.29 3.91
CA ASP A 28 -9.40 -17.37 3.65
C ASP A 28 -9.73 -17.45 2.15
N LYS A 29 -9.90 -16.31 1.49
CA LYS A 29 -10.13 -16.24 0.03
C LYS A 29 -8.84 -16.44 -0.78
N TYR A 30 -7.71 -15.92 -0.29
CA TYR A 30 -6.42 -15.94 -0.96
C TYR A 30 -5.30 -16.43 -0.03
N PRO A 31 -5.19 -17.75 0.21
CA PRO A 31 -4.22 -18.31 1.17
C PRO A 31 -2.76 -17.96 0.89
N ALA A 32 -2.40 -17.77 -0.39
CA ALA A 32 -1.05 -17.38 -0.80
C ALA A 32 -0.64 -15.99 -0.30
N MET A 33 -1.60 -15.11 0.05
CA MET A 33 -1.33 -13.75 0.52
C MET A 33 -0.87 -13.70 1.99
N ALA A 34 -0.95 -14.80 2.74
CA ALA A 34 -0.57 -14.84 4.15
C ALA A 34 0.90 -14.41 4.38
N GLY A 35 1.80 -14.79 3.47
CA GLY A 35 3.21 -14.36 3.51
C GLY A 35 3.35 -12.86 3.26
N GLU A 36 2.72 -12.34 2.21
CA GLU A 36 2.77 -10.91 1.87
C GLU A 36 2.17 -10.02 2.96
N ILE A 37 1.08 -10.44 3.60
CA ILE A 37 0.48 -9.73 4.73
C ILE A 37 1.46 -9.69 5.91
N THR A 38 2.12 -10.81 6.21
CA THR A 38 3.10 -10.89 7.31
C THR A 38 4.30 -9.97 7.05
N ASP A 39 4.81 -9.98 5.82
CA ASP A 39 5.89 -9.09 5.39
C ASP A 39 5.47 -7.61 5.49
N CYS A 40 4.27 -7.28 5.04
CA CYS A 40 3.73 -5.92 5.09
C CYS A 40 3.54 -5.44 6.54
N LEU A 41 2.93 -6.26 7.41
CA LEU A 41 2.65 -5.92 8.81
C LEU A 41 3.92 -5.86 9.67
N SER A 42 4.96 -6.63 9.33
CA SER A 42 6.26 -6.57 10.03
C SER A 42 7.11 -5.36 9.64
N GLY A 43 6.66 -4.57 8.66
CA GLY A 43 7.31 -3.32 8.25
C GLY A 43 8.24 -3.44 7.03
N ASP A 44 8.25 -4.58 6.33
CA ASP A 44 9.00 -4.74 5.07
C ASP A 44 8.23 -4.10 3.90
N VAL A 45 8.05 -2.77 3.99
CA VAL A 45 7.17 -2.00 3.09
C VAL A 45 7.79 -1.69 1.73
N ASN A 46 9.03 -2.09 1.49
CA ASN A 46 9.74 -1.81 0.24
C ASN A 46 9.60 -2.90 -0.82
N LYS A 47 8.87 -3.98 -0.51
CA LYS A 47 8.49 -5.04 -1.46
C LYS A 47 7.42 -4.58 -2.44
N ASP A 48 7.32 -5.32 -3.54
CA ASP A 48 6.22 -5.17 -4.48
C ASP A 48 4.96 -5.85 -3.90
N PHE A 49 4.02 -5.03 -3.46
CA PHE A 49 2.71 -5.46 -2.93
C PHE A 49 1.59 -5.20 -3.94
N SER A 50 1.89 -5.04 -5.23
CA SER A 50 0.87 -4.73 -6.24
C SER A 50 -0.26 -5.76 -6.25
N GLU A 51 0.06 -7.04 -6.09
CA GLU A 51 -0.95 -8.11 -6.02
C GLU A 51 -1.73 -8.05 -4.70
N LEU A 52 -1.06 -7.89 -3.55
CA LEU A 52 -1.72 -7.69 -2.25
C LEU A 52 -2.75 -6.54 -2.30
N TRP A 53 -2.37 -5.37 -2.82
CA TRP A 53 -3.27 -4.22 -2.92
C TRP A 53 -4.42 -4.46 -3.89
N ARG A 54 -4.17 -5.16 -5.00
CA ARG A 54 -5.23 -5.55 -5.93
C ARG A 54 -6.26 -6.43 -5.25
N ARG A 55 -5.83 -7.42 -4.45
CA ARG A 55 -6.75 -8.29 -3.70
C ARG A 55 -7.48 -7.53 -2.60
N ILE A 56 -6.79 -6.69 -1.83
CA ILE A 56 -7.40 -5.87 -0.77
C ILE A 56 -8.46 -4.92 -1.35
N SER A 57 -8.24 -4.38 -2.55
CA SER A 57 -9.20 -3.49 -3.21
C SER A 57 -10.56 -4.15 -3.53
N GLU A 58 -10.62 -5.49 -3.54
CA GLU A 58 -11.89 -6.24 -3.66
C GLU A 58 -12.73 -6.18 -2.37
N PHE A 59 -12.11 -5.91 -1.22
CA PHE A 59 -12.76 -5.90 0.10
C PHE A 59 -13.03 -4.47 0.59
N VAL A 60 -12.14 -3.53 0.27
CA VAL A 60 -12.19 -2.16 0.79
C VAL A 60 -11.74 -1.14 -0.25
N PRO A 61 -12.30 0.09 -0.22
CA PRO A 61 -11.79 1.17 -1.05
C PRO A 61 -10.39 1.57 -0.59
N LEU A 62 -9.41 1.45 -1.49
CA LEU A 62 -8.06 1.96 -1.25
C LEU A 62 -7.90 3.37 -1.83
N PRO A 63 -7.13 4.24 -1.18
CA PRO A 63 -6.96 5.60 -1.66
C PRO A 63 -6.02 5.65 -2.88
N GLU A 64 -6.28 6.58 -3.80
CA GLU A 64 -5.40 6.84 -4.95
C GLU A 64 -4.02 7.32 -4.52
N GLU A 65 -2.99 7.03 -5.32
CA GLU A 65 -1.63 7.47 -5.05
C GLU A 65 -1.49 8.97 -5.11
N LEU A 66 -0.78 9.53 -4.15
CA LEU A 66 -0.52 10.96 -4.13
C LEU A 66 0.68 11.32 -5.03
N PRO A 67 0.66 12.52 -5.66
CA PRO A 67 1.76 12.99 -6.50
C PRO A 67 2.98 13.49 -5.70
N TYR A 68 3.01 13.26 -4.38
CA TYR A 68 4.08 13.69 -3.48
C TYR A 68 5.29 12.74 -3.48
N GLY A 69 6.38 13.17 -2.82
CA GLY A 69 7.61 12.40 -2.67
C GLY A 69 8.47 12.33 -3.93
N ARG A 70 8.20 13.19 -4.92
CA ARG A 70 9.07 13.41 -6.09
C ARG A 70 10.15 14.43 -5.74
N PRO A 71 11.33 14.36 -6.38
CA PRO A 71 12.35 15.41 -6.25
C PRO A 71 11.74 16.79 -6.52
N LEU A 72 12.15 17.79 -5.74
CA LEU A 72 11.78 19.17 -6.01
C LEU A 72 12.39 19.55 -7.36
N VAL A 73 11.55 19.81 -8.36
CA VAL A 73 12.01 20.34 -9.64
C VAL A 73 12.37 21.79 -9.39
N SER A 74 13.65 22.14 -9.46
CA SER A 74 14.07 23.54 -9.48
C SER A 74 13.44 24.21 -10.69
N GLU A 75 12.74 25.32 -10.50
CA GLU A 75 12.25 26.14 -11.61
C GLU A 75 13.43 26.50 -12.52
N PRO A 76 13.28 26.43 -13.86
CA PRO A 76 14.33 26.90 -14.75
C PRO A 76 14.60 28.36 -14.44
N GLN A 77 15.86 28.67 -14.12
CA GLN A 77 16.31 30.02 -13.85
C GLN A 77 16.01 30.85 -15.11
N PRO A 78 15.21 31.95 -15.02
CA PRO A 78 14.97 32.79 -16.18
C PRO A 78 16.31 33.32 -16.69
N ALA A 79 16.50 33.22 -18.01
CA ALA A 79 17.69 33.63 -18.72
C ALA A 79 17.98 35.12 -18.55
#